data_AF-A0A0J9EKJ7-F1
#
_entry.id   AF-A0A0J9EKJ7-F1
#
_cell.length_a   1.000
_cell.length_b   1.000
_cell.length_c   1.000
_cell.angle_alpha   90.00
_cell.angle_beta   90.00
_cell.angle_gamma   90.00
#
_symmetry.space_group_name_H-M   'P 1'
#
loop_
_entity.id
_entity.type
_entity.pdbx_description
1 polymer ?
#
loop_
_entity_poly.entity_id
_entity_poly.type
_entity_poly.pdbx_seq_one_letter_code
_entity_poly.pdbx_strand_id
1 'polypeptide(L)'
;MVFMLLQWLGSSGGLVVLREHVQTVLDNHSYHQITTTAFNHIMSLSSDFHDKTNSTALAQTVIRGRGARGGVAKRICFWVVPMIVDLALAAGTLYYIFGAYMSLIVAAVAVVLVWTSSKLIHHQQDRWKQWAEKQTNEATIFQESLSHWRIAAYFSCVPHEQNQVWSAVQDQLKLRATSML
;
A
#
# COMPACT_ATOMS: atom_id res chain seq x y z
N MET A 1 -29.85 -21.29 23.98
CA MET A 1 -28.76 -21.59 23.02
C MET A 1 -28.77 -20.67 21.80
N VAL A 2 -29.90 -20.45 21.13
CA VAL A 2 -30.01 -19.53 19.97
C VAL A 2 -29.61 -18.07 20.30
N PHE A 3 -30.00 -17.56 21.48
CA PHE A 3 -29.61 -16.20 21.93
C PHE A 3 -28.10 -16.07 22.20
N MET A 4 -27.47 -17.08 22.81
CA MET A 4 -26.00 -17.13 23.00
C MET A 4 -25.26 -17.23 21.66
N LEU A 5 -25.80 -17.96 20.68
CA LEU A 5 -25.25 -18.02 19.32
C LEU A 5 -25.37 -16.68 18.60
N LEU A 6 -26.52 -15.99 18.70
CA LEU A 6 -26.72 -14.65 18.14
C LEU A 6 -25.85 -13.60 18.83
N GLN A 7 -25.65 -13.72 20.14
CA GLN A 7 -24.79 -12.83 20.91
C GLN A 7 -23.30 -13.14 20.68
N TRP A 8 -22.95 -14.38 20.31
CA TRP A 8 -21.60 -14.77 19.89
C TRP A 8 -21.30 -14.37 18.44
N LEU A 9 -22.28 -14.47 17.53
CA LEU A 9 -22.20 -13.91 16.18
C LEU A 9 -22.20 -12.37 16.19
N GLY A 10 -22.96 -11.75 17.09
CA GLY A 10 -23.02 -10.30 17.28
C GLY A 10 -21.91 -9.73 18.16
N SER A 11 -21.20 -10.58 18.91
CA SER A 11 -19.99 -10.22 19.63
C SER A 11 -18.83 -10.08 18.65
N SER A 12 -17.96 -9.11 18.91
CA SER A 12 -16.74 -8.81 18.15
C SER A 12 -15.77 -9.98 17.98
N GLY A 13 -16.05 -11.16 18.55
CA GLY A 13 -15.22 -12.37 18.46
C GLY A 13 -15.53 -13.29 17.28
N GLY A 14 -16.79 -13.71 17.07
CA GLY A 14 -17.08 -14.84 16.15
C GLY A 14 -16.99 -14.48 14.66
N LEU A 15 -17.76 -13.45 14.25
CA LEU A 15 -17.85 -13.01 12.86
C LEU A 15 -16.56 -12.35 12.37
N VAL A 16 -15.84 -11.69 13.29
CA VAL A 16 -14.55 -11.06 13.02
C VAL A 16 -13.47 -12.10 12.75
N VAL A 17 -13.37 -13.15 13.58
CA VAL A 17 -12.39 -14.23 13.39
C VAL A 17 -12.66 -15.01 12.10
N LEU A 18 -13.93 -15.27 11.77
CA LEU A 18 -14.28 -15.99 10.55
C LEU A 18 -13.99 -15.16 9.30
N ARG A 19 -14.28 -13.85 9.34
CA ARG A 19 -13.86 -12.90 8.31
C ARG A 19 -12.35 -12.85 8.17
N GLU A 20 -11.61 -12.75 9.26
CA GLU A 20 -10.15 -12.71 9.27
C GLU A 20 -9.57 -13.99 8.65
N HIS A 21 -10.12 -15.15 9.00
CA HIS A 21 -9.70 -16.42 8.43
C HIS A 21 -9.93 -16.49 6.91
N VAL A 22 -11.13 -16.15 6.43
CA VAL A 22 -11.43 -16.09 5.00
C VAL A 22 -10.50 -15.12 4.28
N GLN A 23 -10.23 -13.97 4.91
CA GLN A 23 -9.33 -12.96 4.39
C GLN A 23 -7.89 -13.47 4.25
N THR A 24 -7.37 -14.18 5.26
CA THR A 24 -6.03 -14.78 5.21
C THR A 24 -5.92 -15.85 4.13
N VAL A 25 -6.93 -16.71 3.98
CA VAL A 25 -6.93 -17.75 2.93
C VAL A 25 -6.95 -17.12 1.54
N LEU A 26 -7.78 -16.11 1.33
CA LEU A 26 -7.85 -15.37 0.06
C LEU A 26 -6.52 -14.68 -0.26
N ASP A 27 -5.88 -14.07 0.75
CA ASP A 27 -4.59 -13.43 0.60
C ASP A 27 -3.51 -14.43 0.18
N ASN A 28 -3.46 -15.60 0.84
CA ASN A 28 -2.50 -16.66 0.52
C ASN A 28 -2.68 -17.21 -0.90
N HIS A 29 -3.92 -17.42 -1.34
CA HIS A 29 -4.19 -17.91 -2.69
C HIS A 29 -3.82 -16.88 -3.76
N SER A 30 -4.21 -15.62 -3.54
CA SER A 30 -3.84 -14.51 -4.42
C SER A 30 -2.32 -14.36 -4.49
N TYR A 31 -1.64 -14.42 -3.33
CA TYR A 31 -0.18 -14.37 -3.20
C TYR A 31 0.52 -15.45 -4.02
N HIS A 32 -0.02 -16.67 -4.03
CA HIS A 32 0.52 -17.77 -4.82
C HIS A 32 0.34 -17.55 -6.33
N GLN A 33 -0.89 -17.28 -6.79
CA GLN A 33 -1.18 -17.12 -8.23
C GLN A 33 -0.40 -15.96 -8.86
N ILE A 34 -0.35 -14.83 -8.14
CA ILE A 34 0.30 -13.61 -8.61
C ILE A 34 1.79 -13.83 -8.80
N THR A 35 2.44 -14.47 -7.83
CA THR A 35 3.89 -14.60 -7.85
C THR A 35 4.37 -15.68 -8.78
N THR A 36 3.64 -16.79 -8.87
CA THR A 36 3.92 -17.83 -9.86
C THR A 36 3.74 -17.27 -11.28
N THR A 37 2.64 -16.57 -11.55
CA THR A 37 2.42 -15.94 -12.87
C THR A 37 3.46 -14.88 -13.19
N ALA A 38 3.79 -13.98 -12.25
CA ALA A 38 4.79 -12.94 -12.47
C ALA A 38 6.20 -13.53 -12.69
N PHE A 39 6.56 -14.56 -11.92
CA PHE A 39 7.83 -15.26 -12.09
C PHE A 39 7.91 -15.95 -13.46
N ASN A 40 6.88 -16.68 -13.85
CA ASN A 40 6.81 -17.34 -15.16
C ASN A 40 6.91 -16.32 -16.30
N HIS A 41 6.24 -15.18 -16.17
CA HIS A 41 6.33 -14.10 -17.16
C HIS A 41 7.74 -13.53 -17.26
N ILE A 42 8.40 -13.23 -16.13
CA ILE A 42 9.79 -12.76 -16.13
C ILE A 42 10.71 -13.78 -16.79
N MET A 43 10.55 -15.07 -16.47
CA MET A 43 11.38 -16.13 -17.03
C MET A 43 11.13 -16.38 -18.53
N SER A 44 9.99 -15.95 -19.06
CA SER A 44 9.64 -16.07 -20.48
C SER A 44 10.17 -14.92 -21.37
N LEU A 45 10.82 -13.91 -20.77
CA LEU A 45 11.37 -12.77 -21.51
C LEU A 45 12.67 -13.16 -22.25
N SER A 46 13.03 -12.38 -23.26
CA SER A 46 14.21 -12.64 -24.09
C SER A 46 15.52 -12.46 -23.31
N SER A 47 16.59 -13.15 -23.71
CA SER A 47 17.93 -12.96 -23.14
C SER A 47 18.37 -11.50 -23.18
N ASP A 48 18.09 -10.79 -24.28
CA ASP A 48 18.40 -9.36 -24.43
C ASP A 48 17.70 -8.47 -23.39
N PHE A 49 16.50 -8.87 -22.92
CA PHE A 49 15.83 -8.19 -21.82
C PHE A 49 16.51 -8.45 -20.46
N HIS A 50 16.97 -9.68 -20.23
CA HIS A 50 17.69 -10.06 -19.02
C HIS A 50 19.10 -9.45 -18.95
N ASP A 51 19.76 -9.25 -20.09
CA ASP A 51 21.09 -8.66 -20.18
C ASP A 51 21.05 -7.12 -20.01
N LYS A 52 19.99 -6.48 -20.50
CA LYS A 52 19.81 -5.02 -20.42
C LYS A 52 19.22 -4.52 -19.10
N THR A 53 18.59 -5.40 -18.31
CA THR A 53 17.85 -4.98 -17.12
C THR A 53 18.41 -5.62 -15.86
N ASN A 54 18.61 -4.81 -14.82
CA ASN A 54 18.99 -5.27 -13.48
C ASN A 54 17.93 -6.26 -12.94
N SER A 55 18.17 -7.56 -13.10
CA SER A 55 17.26 -8.65 -12.71
C SER A 55 16.85 -8.56 -11.23
N THR A 56 17.77 -8.09 -10.37
CA THR A 56 17.52 -7.84 -8.95
C THR A 56 16.58 -6.66 -8.72
N ALA A 57 16.71 -5.56 -9.49
CA ALA A 57 15.82 -4.40 -9.38
C ALA A 57 14.41 -4.71 -9.91
N LEU A 58 14.32 -5.52 -10.98
CA LEU A 58 13.05 -6.05 -11.49
C LEU A 58 12.35 -6.95 -10.46
N ALA A 59 13.08 -7.89 -9.86
CA ALA A 59 12.55 -8.77 -8.83
C ALA A 59 12.03 -7.97 -7.62
N GLN A 60 12.79 -6.95 -7.18
CA GLN A 60 12.35 -6.04 -6.12
C GLN A 60 11.10 -5.26 -6.51
N THR A 61 11.00 -4.79 -7.75
CA THR A 61 9.80 -4.09 -8.24
C THR A 61 8.57 -5.00 -8.24
N VAL A 62 8.73 -6.27 -8.64
CA VAL A 62 7.64 -7.25 -8.58
C VAL A 62 7.23 -7.58 -7.14
N ILE A 63 8.20 -7.72 -6.23
CA ILE A 63 7.94 -7.94 -4.80
C ILE A 63 7.23 -6.73 -4.19
N ARG A 64 7.61 -5.50 -4.55
CA ARG A 64 6.93 -4.26 -4.12
C ARG A 64 5.51 -4.18 -4.70
N GLY A 65 5.33 -4.50 -5.98
CA GLY A 65 4.02 -4.56 -6.65
C GLY A 65 3.12 -5.70 -6.16
N ARG A 66 3.69 -6.71 -5.49
CA ARG A 66 2.94 -7.77 -4.80
C ARG A 66 2.18 -7.23 -3.59
N GLY A 67 2.79 -6.31 -2.83
CA GLY A 67 2.18 -5.72 -1.62
C GLY A 67 0.93 -4.87 -1.90
N ALA A 68 0.74 -4.42 -3.14
CA ALA A 68 -0.46 -3.69 -3.55
C ALA A 68 -1.66 -4.60 -3.90
N ARG A 69 -1.41 -5.90 -4.14
CA ARG A 69 -2.44 -6.83 -4.59
C ARG A 69 -3.14 -7.51 -3.41
N GLY A 70 -4.45 -7.67 -3.54
CA GLY A 70 -5.35 -8.03 -2.44
C GLY A 70 -5.89 -6.80 -1.71
N GLY A 71 -5.05 -5.80 -1.42
CA GLY A 71 -5.42 -4.66 -0.59
C GLY A 71 -6.57 -3.79 -1.13
N VAL A 72 -6.61 -3.46 -2.43
CA VAL A 72 -7.58 -2.48 -2.95
C VAL A 72 -8.98 -3.07 -3.11
N ALA A 73 -9.12 -4.18 -3.86
CA ALA A 73 -10.41 -4.84 -4.07
C ALA A 73 -11.02 -5.34 -2.75
N LYS A 74 -10.19 -5.89 -1.85
CA LYS A 74 -10.60 -6.32 -0.51
C LYS A 74 -11.02 -5.14 0.36
N ARG A 75 -10.28 -4.03 0.34
CA ARG A 75 -10.66 -2.81 1.07
C ARG A 75 -12.01 -2.28 0.58
N ILE A 76 -12.28 -2.34 -0.72
CA ILE A 76 -13.60 -1.96 -1.24
C ILE A 76 -14.69 -2.91 -0.71
N CYS A 77 -14.53 -4.21 -0.89
CA CYS A 77 -15.56 -5.19 -0.52
C CYS A 77 -15.81 -5.28 0.99
N PHE A 78 -14.77 -5.17 1.82
CA PHE A 78 -14.86 -5.39 3.25
C PHE A 78 -14.86 -4.12 4.11
N TRP A 79 -14.53 -2.95 3.56
CA TRP A 79 -14.58 -1.68 4.30
C TRP A 79 -15.52 -0.67 3.65
N VAL A 80 -15.41 -0.44 2.34
CA VAL A 80 -16.24 0.56 1.65
C VAL A 80 -17.70 0.14 1.60
N VAL A 81 -17.99 -1.12 1.24
CA VAL A 81 -19.37 -1.62 1.18
C VAL A 81 -20.07 -1.55 2.55
N PRO A 82 -19.50 -2.10 3.66
CA PRO A 82 -20.11 -1.97 4.98
C PRO A 82 -20.29 -0.51 5.42
N MET A 83 -19.33 0.36 5.12
CA MET A 83 -19.41 1.79 5.44
C MET A 83 -20.58 2.48 4.72
N ILE A 84 -20.83 2.16 3.44
CA ILE A 84 -21.96 2.73 2.69
C ILE A 84 -23.29 2.21 3.26
N VAL A 85 -23.37 0.92 3.58
CA VAL A 85 -24.57 0.32 4.17
C VAL A 85 -24.87 0.94 5.54
N ASP A 86 -23.85 1.11 6.40
CA ASP A 86 -23.97 1.75 7.70
C ASP A 86 -24.43 3.20 7.57
N LEU A 87 -23.85 3.96 6.62
CA LEU A 87 -24.26 5.34 6.36
C LEU A 87 -25.72 5.44 5.86
N ALA A 88 -26.15 4.52 4.99
CA ALA A 88 -27.52 4.48 4.51
C ALA A 88 -28.52 4.13 5.63
N LEU A 89 -28.17 3.18 6.49
CA LEU A 89 -28.97 2.81 7.67
C LEU A 89 -29.04 3.97 8.68
N ALA A 90 -27.91 4.62 8.96
CA ALA A 90 -27.86 5.78 9.82
C ALA A 90 -28.73 6.92 9.27
N ALA A 91 -28.63 7.25 7.97
CA ALA A 91 -29.44 8.29 7.35
C ALA A 91 -30.94 7.94 7.39
N GLY A 92 -31.33 6.71 7.06
CA GLY A 92 -32.72 6.28 7.07
C GLY A 92 -33.35 6.26 8.47
N THR A 93 -32.62 5.80 9.48
CA THR A 93 -33.08 5.78 10.88
C THR A 93 -33.19 7.20 11.45
N LEU A 94 -32.25 8.09 11.17
CA LEU A 94 -32.31 9.49 11.62
C LEU A 94 -33.48 10.23 10.99
N TYR A 95 -33.76 9.97 9.70
CA TYR A 95 -34.91 10.54 9.01
C TYR A 95 -36.23 10.13 9.69
N TYR A 96 -36.36 8.86 10.10
CA TYR A 96 -37.55 8.35 10.75
C TYR A 96 -37.76 8.92 12.17
N ILE A 97 -36.70 9.06 12.96
CA ILE A 97 -36.80 9.45 14.38
C ILE A 97 -36.84 10.98 14.55
N PHE A 98 -35.97 11.71 13.85
CA PHE A 98 -35.75 13.14 14.06
C PHE A 98 -36.28 14.02 12.91
N GLY A 99 -36.83 13.40 11.86
CA GLY A 99 -37.31 14.09 10.67
C GLY A 99 -36.19 14.52 9.71
N ALA A 100 -36.59 15.15 8.61
CA ALA A 100 -35.70 15.47 7.49
C ALA A 100 -34.54 16.41 7.85
N TYR A 101 -34.73 17.32 8.81
CA TYR A 101 -33.75 18.34 9.15
C TYR A 101 -32.44 17.75 9.72
N MET A 102 -32.55 16.85 10.71
CA MET A 102 -31.37 16.23 11.33
C MET A 102 -30.67 15.26 10.38
N SER A 103 -31.43 14.49 9.58
CA SER A 103 -30.86 13.60 8.58
C SER A 103 -30.04 14.35 7.52
N LEU A 104 -30.49 15.53 7.10
CA LEU A 104 -29.81 16.33 6.09
C LEU A 104 -28.49 16.90 6.63
N ILE A 105 -28.46 17.34 7.90
CA ILE A 105 -27.24 17.82 8.55
C ILE A 105 -26.19 16.71 8.62
N VAL A 106 -26.55 15.50 9.07
CA VAL A 106 -25.59 14.38 9.15
C VAL A 106 -25.09 13.95 7.77
N ALA A 107 -25.97 13.90 6.77
CA ALA A 107 -25.57 13.63 5.40
C ALA A 107 -24.61 14.70 4.86
N ALA A 108 -24.87 15.98 5.13
CA ALA A 108 -24.00 17.07 4.72
C ALA A 108 -22.62 16.98 5.39
N VAL A 109 -22.56 16.68 6.69
CA VAL A 109 -21.30 16.47 7.40
C VAL A 109 -20.53 15.28 6.83
N ALA A 110 -21.19 14.16 6.56
CA ALA A 110 -20.56 12.98 5.97
C ALA A 110 -19.95 13.30 4.59
N VAL A 111 -20.66 14.03 3.74
CA VAL A 111 -20.15 14.47 2.43
C VAL A 111 -18.92 15.37 2.58
N VAL A 112 -18.98 16.35 3.49
CA VAL A 112 -17.84 17.25 3.75
C VAL A 112 -16.62 16.48 4.26
N LEU A 113 -16.80 15.50 5.16
CA LEU A 113 -15.71 14.66 5.66
C LEU A 113 -15.09 13.82 4.56
N VAL A 114 -15.90 13.20 3.68
CA VAL A 114 -15.39 12.41 2.54
C VAL A 114 -14.64 13.31 1.57
N TRP A 115 -15.19 14.50 1.26
CA TRP A 115 -14.58 15.44 0.33
C TRP A 115 -13.24 15.98 0.84
N THR A 116 -13.19 16.45 2.09
CA THR A 116 -11.97 16.96 2.73
C THR A 116 -10.90 15.88 2.85
N SER A 117 -11.29 14.67 3.27
CA SER A 117 -10.37 13.52 3.35
C SER A 117 -9.79 13.17 1.98
N SER A 118 -10.63 13.14 0.95
CA SER A 118 -10.18 12.83 -0.42
C SER A 118 -9.17 13.87 -0.92
N LYS A 119 -9.44 15.16 -0.70
CA LYS A 119 -8.53 16.24 -1.07
C LYS A 119 -7.19 16.14 -0.33
N LEU A 120 -7.23 15.83 0.97
CA LEU A 120 -6.02 15.63 1.78
C LEU A 120 -5.19 14.45 1.26
N ILE A 121 -5.84 13.32 0.97
CA ILE A 121 -5.17 12.13 0.43
C ILE A 121 -4.51 12.46 -0.91
N HIS A 122 -5.21 13.14 -1.83
CA HIS A 122 -4.63 13.53 -3.12
C HIS A 122 -3.39 14.39 -2.96
N HIS A 123 -3.40 15.36 -2.05
CA HIS A 123 -2.23 16.19 -1.81
C HIS A 123 -1.04 15.41 -1.24
N GLN A 124 -1.31 14.40 -0.41
CA GLN A 124 -0.26 13.54 0.14
C GLN A 124 0.30 12.55 -0.88
N GLN A 125 -0.47 12.15 -1.90
CA GLN A 125 -0.06 11.15 -2.89
C GLN A 125 1.20 11.56 -3.63
N ASP A 126 1.33 12.82 -4.04
CA ASP A 126 2.49 13.26 -4.82
C ASP A 126 3.76 13.28 -3.98
N ARG A 127 3.66 13.68 -2.71
CA ARG A 127 4.76 13.58 -1.73
C ARG A 127 5.17 12.12 -1.49
N TRP A 128 4.19 11.23 -1.39
CA TRP A 128 4.43 9.78 -1.23
C TRP A 128 5.15 9.18 -2.43
N LYS A 129 4.77 9.57 -3.66
CA LYS A 129 5.45 9.12 -4.89
C LYS A 129 6.92 9.55 -4.90
N GLN A 130 7.19 10.83 -4.63
CA GLN A 130 8.56 11.36 -4.59
C GLN A 130 9.41 10.68 -3.51
N TRP A 131 8.84 10.43 -2.34
CA TRP A 131 9.52 9.70 -1.27
C TRP A 131 9.84 8.25 -1.68
N ALA A 132 8.88 7.54 -2.28
CA ALA A 132 9.07 6.17 -2.73
C ALA A 132 10.12 6.07 -3.86
N GLU A 133 10.16 7.05 -4.76
CA GLU A 133 11.16 7.14 -5.83
C GLU A 133 12.57 7.35 -5.26
N LYS A 134 12.77 8.34 -4.39
CA LYS A 134 14.08 8.58 -3.76
C LYS A 134 14.56 7.39 -2.91
N GLN A 135 13.65 6.74 -2.18
CA GLN A 135 13.96 5.51 -1.44
C GLN A 135 14.44 4.39 -2.35
N THR A 136 13.83 4.26 -3.54
CA THR A 136 14.24 3.26 -4.52
C THR A 136 15.60 3.60 -5.09
N ASN A 137 15.84 4.87 -5.44
CA ASN A 137 17.11 5.33 -5.98
C ASN A 137 18.27 5.12 -4.99
N GLU A 138 18.10 5.48 -3.71
CA GLU A 138 19.09 5.25 -2.66
C GLU A 138 19.45 3.77 -2.52
N ALA A 139 18.45 2.89 -2.47
CA ALA A 139 18.66 1.45 -2.39
C ALA A 139 19.39 0.89 -3.62
N THR A 140 19.07 1.39 -4.82
CA THR A 140 19.76 1.01 -6.06
C THR A 140 21.23 1.42 -6.03
N ILE A 141 21.54 2.69 -5.72
CA ILE A 141 22.92 3.20 -5.63
C ILE A 141 23.72 2.36 -4.62
N PHE A 142 23.16 2.12 -3.44
CA PHE A 142 23.82 1.31 -2.41
C PHE A 142 24.12 -0.12 -2.89
N GLN A 143 23.17 -0.76 -3.56
CA GLN A 143 23.34 -2.12 -4.07
C GLN A 143 24.36 -2.18 -5.22
N GLU A 144 24.34 -1.19 -6.11
CA GLU A 144 25.29 -1.08 -7.22
C GLU A 144 26.72 -0.86 -6.72
N SER A 145 26.94 0.05 -5.77
CA SER A 145 28.26 0.28 -5.15
C SER A 145 28.81 -0.99 -4.48
N LEU A 146 27.95 -1.79 -3.83
CA LEU A 146 28.35 -3.08 -3.27
C LEU A 146 28.73 -4.09 -4.34
N SER A 147 27.96 -4.17 -5.42
CA SER A 147 28.25 -5.08 -6.54
C SER A 147 29.58 -4.73 -7.25
N HIS A 148 29.92 -3.44 -7.31
CA HIS A 148 31.13 -2.92 -7.94
C HIS A 148 32.31 -2.74 -6.97
N TRP A 149 32.18 -3.16 -5.71
CA TRP A 149 33.21 -3.01 -4.68
C TRP A 149 34.61 -3.42 -5.15
N ARG A 150 34.70 -4.58 -5.82
CA ARG A 150 35.99 -5.12 -6.28
C ARG A 150 36.67 -4.23 -7.31
N ILE A 151 35.90 -3.59 -8.19
CA ILE A 151 36.40 -2.65 -9.21
C ILE A 151 36.83 -1.35 -8.52
N ALA A 152 35.99 -0.82 -7.63
CA ALA A 152 36.30 0.40 -6.89
C ALA A 152 37.56 0.23 -6.01
N ALA A 153 37.75 -0.93 -5.40
CA ALA A 153 38.95 -1.26 -4.63
C ALA A 153 40.20 -1.36 -5.52
N TYR A 154 40.07 -1.96 -6.72
CA TYR A 154 41.18 -2.08 -7.66
C TYR A 154 41.69 -0.72 -8.17
N PHE A 155 40.76 0.21 -8.44
CA PHE A 155 41.08 1.55 -8.95
C PHE A 155 41.20 2.63 -7.86
N SER A 156 41.14 2.26 -6.57
CA SER A 156 41.15 3.21 -5.44
C SER A 156 40.01 4.26 -5.51
N CYS A 157 38.88 3.92 -6.13
CA CYS A 157 37.69 4.77 -6.26
C CYS A 157 36.68 4.61 -5.12
N VAL A 158 37.01 3.87 -4.06
CA VAL A 158 36.13 3.68 -2.89
C VAL A 158 35.60 5.01 -2.30
N PRO A 159 36.39 6.08 -2.14
CA PRO A 159 35.89 7.35 -1.64
C PRO A 159 34.82 8.00 -2.55
N HIS A 160 34.90 7.76 -3.86
CA HIS A 160 33.93 8.27 -4.82
C HIS A 160 32.57 7.58 -4.65
N GLU A 161 32.56 6.24 -4.54
CA GLU A 161 31.36 5.45 -4.28
C GLU A 161 30.71 5.84 -2.93
N GLN A 162 31.52 6.05 -1.89
CA GLN A 162 31.03 6.50 -0.58
C GLN A 162 30.34 7.87 -0.68
N ASN A 163 30.94 8.83 -1.41
CA ASN A 163 30.33 10.14 -1.63
C ASN A 163 29.00 10.07 -2.38
N GLN A 164 28.87 9.17 -3.36
CA GLN A 164 27.59 8.98 -4.07
C GLN A 164 26.49 8.51 -3.11
N VAL A 165 26.78 7.49 -2.28
CA VAL A 165 25.82 7.00 -1.28
C VAL A 165 25.45 8.11 -0.28
N TRP A 166 26.42 8.87 0.23
CA TRP A 166 26.14 9.97 1.16
C TRP A 166 25.27 11.04 0.54
N SER A 167 25.51 11.41 -0.72
CA SER A 167 24.68 12.40 -1.42
C SER A 167 23.23 11.93 -1.59
N ALA A 168 23.02 10.64 -1.90
CA ALA A 168 21.70 10.04 -2.00
C ALA A 168 20.95 10.07 -0.67
N VAL A 169 21.62 9.71 0.44
CA VAL A 169 21.06 9.79 1.80
C VAL A 169 20.71 11.23 2.16
N GLN A 170 21.57 12.19 1.82
CA GLN A 170 21.33 13.60 2.13
C GLN A 170 20.12 14.16 1.38
N ASP A 171 19.90 13.71 0.14
CA ASP A 171 18.73 14.08 -0.65
C ASP A 171 17.41 13.46 -0.17
N GLN A 172 17.49 12.27 0.45
CA GLN A 172 16.39 11.64 1.15
C GLN A 172 16.07 12.37 2.47
N LEU A 173 17.09 12.79 3.23
CA LEU A 173 16.93 13.59 4.45
C LEU A 173 16.30 14.96 4.17
N LYS A 174 16.69 15.64 3.09
CA LYS A 174 16.07 16.92 2.66
C LYS A 174 14.57 16.76 2.39
N LEU A 175 14.16 15.69 1.68
CA LEU A 175 12.73 15.40 1.47
C LEU A 175 12.01 15.13 2.79
N ARG A 176 12.67 14.44 3.73
CA ARG A 176 12.08 14.13 5.03
C ARG A 176 11.89 15.40 5.86
N ALA A 177 12.83 16.33 5.81
CA ALA A 177 12.74 17.63 6.48
C ALA A 177 11.62 18.50 5.89
N THR A 178 11.49 18.59 4.56
CA THR A 178 10.36 19.30 3.91
C THR A 178 9.02 18.63 4.17
N SER A 179 9.02 17.34 4.54
CA SER A 179 7.80 16.63 4.87
C SER A 179 7.27 16.87 6.29
N MET A 180 8.14 17.32 7.21
CA MET A 180 7.81 17.60 8.62
C MET A 180 7.40 19.06 8.87
N LEU A 181 7.67 19.95 7.92
CA LEU A 181 7.20 21.33 7.88
C LEU A 181 5.86 21.42 7.13
#